data_AF-A0A358SSK4-F1
#
_entry.id   AF-A0A358SSK4-F1
#
_cell.length_a   1.000
_cell.length_b   1.000
_cell.length_c   1.000
_cell.angle_alpha   90.00
_cell.angle_beta   90.00
_cell.angle_gamma   90.00
#
_symmetry.space_group_name_H-M   'P 1'
#
loop_
_entity.id
_entity.type
_entity.pdbx_description
1 polymer ?
#
loop_
_entity_poly.entity_id
_entity_poly.type
_entity_poly.pdbx_seq_one_letter_code
_entity_poly.pdbx_strand_id
1 'polypeptide(L)'
;MTVEHQMAVNLTDPGPQIIGIAFNRSRTDFTEAHRDLLDVVRVPLGTALLRVRRRQSAGQALRGADPERLAGLTDREVQVLDLVARGRTNAAIARTLDVSPRTIAKHLEHIYRKLEVTSRAAAVYQVTP
;
A
#
# COMPACT_ATOMS: atom_id res chain seq x y z
N MET A 1 -34.34 6.43 10.19
CA MET A 1 -34.33 6.30 8.72
C MET A 1 -34.38 4.81 8.40
N THR A 2 -35.56 4.29 8.07
CA THR A 2 -35.72 2.92 7.55
C THR A 2 -35.17 2.87 6.13
N VAL A 3 -34.15 2.05 5.90
CA VAL A 3 -33.69 1.73 4.54
C VAL A 3 -34.68 0.72 3.98
N GLU A 4 -35.42 1.09 2.94
CA GLU A 4 -36.41 0.19 2.32
C GLU A 4 -35.85 -0.49 1.06
N HIS A 5 -34.92 0.17 0.36
CA HIS A 5 -34.32 -0.35 -0.86
C HIS A 5 -32.80 -0.18 -0.81
N GLN A 6 -32.07 -1.26 -1.06
CA GLN A 6 -30.61 -1.31 -1.09
C GLN A 6 -30.13 -1.90 -2.42
N MET A 7 -29.15 -1.25 -3.04
CA MET A 7 -28.40 -1.79 -4.18
C MET A 7 -26.92 -1.76 -3.85
N ALA A 8 -26.22 -2.88 -4.05
CA ALA A 8 -24.81 -2.99 -3.77
C ALA A 8 -24.03 -3.39 -5.02
N VAL A 9 -22.85 -2.80 -5.20
CA VAL A 9 -21.91 -3.17 -6.25
C VAL A 9 -20.57 -3.53 -5.62
N ASN A 10 -20.02 -4.68 -6.02
CA ASN A 10 -18.69 -5.08 -5.59
C ASN A 10 -17.65 -4.44 -6.50
N LEU A 11 -16.68 -3.77 -5.90
CA LEU A 11 -15.47 -3.35 -6.60
C LEU A 11 -14.51 -4.54 -6.64
N THR A 12 -14.04 -4.89 -7.83
CA THR A 12 -13.04 -5.96 -7.99
C THR A 12 -11.75 -5.55 -7.29
N ASP A 13 -11.41 -6.25 -6.21
CA ASP A 13 -10.12 -6.17 -5.50
C ASP A 13 -9.41 -7.53 -5.66
N PRO A 14 -8.16 -7.61 -6.14
CA PRO A 14 -7.39 -8.85 -6.18
C PRO A 14 -6.86 -9.29 -4.81
N GLY A 15 -7.09 -8.51 -3.74
CA GLY A 15 -6.75 -8.88 -2.37
C GLY A 15 -7.79 -9.80 -1.69
N PRO A 16 -7.56 -10.23 -0.44
CA PRO A 16 -8.47 -11.12 0.30
C PRO A 16 -9.76 -10.42 0.79
N GLN A 17 -9.93 -9.13 0.49
CA GLN A 17 -11.06 -8.31 0.95
C GLN A 17 -12.04 -8.04 -0.18
N ILE A 18 -13.32 -8.25 0.07
CA ILE A 18 -14.40 -7.82 -0.82
C ILE A 18 -14.81 -6.41 -0.41
N ILE A 19 -14.75 -5.46 -1.34
CA ILE A 19 -15.16 -4.07 -1.11
C ILE A 19 -16.45 -3.82 -1.87
N GLY A 20 -17.55 -3.62 -1.12
CA GLY A 20 -18.85 -3.26 -1.67
C GLY A 20 -19.18 -1.79 -1.46
N ILE A 21 -19.75 -1.14 -2.48
CA ILE A 21 -20.42 0.16 -2.32
C ILE A 21 -21.92 -0.11 -2.28
N ALA A 22 -22.58 0.32 -1.22
CA ALA A 22 -24.03 0.22 -1.05
C ALA A 22 -24.71 1.57 -1.23
N PHE A 23 -25.76 1.60 -2.04
CA PHE A 23 -26.67 2.72 -2.24
C PHE A 23 -27.99 2.40 -1.55
N ASN A 24 -28.40 3.28 -0.64
CA ASN A 24 -29.61 3.11 0.16
C ASN A 24 -30.62 4.22 -0.16
N ARG A 25 -31.90 3.86 -0.28
CA ARG A 25 -32.99 4.85 -0.41
C ARG A 25 -34.32 4.34 0.14
N SER A 26 -35.25 5.25 0.34
CA SER A 26 -36.47 5.05 1.13
C SER A 26 -37.75 5.52 0.44
N ARG A 27 -37.75 5.72 -0.89
CA ARG A 27 -38.94 6.19 -1.63
C ARG A 27 -39.28 5.40 -2.89
N THR A 28 -38.31 4.78 -3.55
CA THR A 28 -38.51 4.11 -4.86
C THR A 28 -37.48 3.01 -5.05
N ASP A 29 -37.86 1.94 -5.76
CA ASP A 29 -37.00 0.78 -6.02
C ASP A 29 -36.04 0.97 -7.20
N PHE A 30 -34.85 0.37 -7.11
CA PHE A 30 -33.76 0.41 -8.09
C PHE A 30 -34.17 -0.25 -9.39
N THR A 31 -34.15 0.56 -10.45
CA THR A 31 -34.47 0.08 -11.80
C THR A 31 -33.23 -0.50 -12.49
N GLU A 32 -33.46 -1.22 -13.58
CA GLU A 32 -32.40 -1.76 -14.44
C GLU A 32 -31.44 -0.67 -14.94
N ALA A 33 -31.95 0.52 -15.29
CA ALA A 33 -31.11 1.65 -15.66
C ALA A 33 -30.12 2.09 -14.55
N HIS A 34 -30.49 1.94 -13.27
CA HIS A 34 -29.57 2.21 -12.16
C HIS A 34 -28.48 1.13 -12.06
N ARG A 35 -28.83 -0.13 -12.34
CA ARG A 35 -27.88 -1.24 -12.39
C ARG A 35 -26.87 -1.03 -13.53
N ASP A 36 -27.36 -0.71 -14.73
CA ASP A 36 -26.52 -0.46 -15.91
C ASP A 36 -25.53 0.68 -15.67
N LEU A 37 -26.00 1.77 -15.06
CA LEU A 37 -25.14 2.88 -14.67
C LEU A 37 -24.06 2.45 -13.68
N LEU A 38 -24.41 1.62 -12.69
CA LEU A 38 -23.44 1.09 -11.73
C LEU A 38 -22.39 0.20 -12.38
N ASP A 39 -22.79 -0.65 -13.33
CA ASP A 39 -21.85 -1.51 -14.06
C ASP A 39 -20.83 -0.71 -14.87
N VAL A 40 -21.25 0.42 -15.46
CA VAL A 40 -20.35 1.34 -16.16
C VAL A 40 -19.33 1.97 -15.21
N VAL A 41 -19.75 2.42 -14.03
CA VAL A 41 -18.84 3.11 -13.08
C VAL A 41 -18.01 2.15 -12.23
N ARG A 42 -18.42 0.88 -12.10
CA ARG A 42 -17.75 -0.14 -11.28
C ARG A 42 -16.27 -0.30 -11.63
N VAL A 43 -15.96 -0.41 -12.93
CA VAL A 43 -14.59 -0.64 -13.41
C VAL A 43 -13.68 0.57 -13.16
N PRO A 44 -14.07 1.82 -13.52
CA PRO A 44 -13.32 3.02 -13.16
C PRO A 44 -13.09 3.16 -11.65
N LEU A 45 -14.10 2.89 -10.82
CA LEU A 45 -13.98 2.98 -9.36
C LEU A 45 -13.02 1.93 -8.80
N GLY A 46 -13.10 0.68 -9.24
CA GLY A 46 -12.15 -0.37 -8.86
C GLY A 46 -10.71 0.00 -9.28
N THR A 47 -10.54 0.53 -10.49
CA THR A 47 -9.23 0.99 -10.98
C THR A 47 -8.68 2.16 -10.16
N ALA A 48 -9.52 3.13 -9.80
CA ALA A 48 -9.14 4.27 -8.97
C ALA A 48 -8.73 3.80 -7.56
N LEU A 49 -9.47 2.87 -6.97
CA LEU A 49 -9.14 2.27 -5.68
C LEU A 49 -7.78 1.57 -5.71
N LEU A 50 -7.49 0.78 -6.74
CA LEU A 50 -6.19 0.13 -6.90
C LEU A 50 -5.04 1.14 -7.02
N ARG A 51 -5.26 2.26 -7.72
CA ARG A 51 -4.26 3.35 -7.82
C ARG A 51 -4.02 4.01 -6.48
N VAL A 52 -5.08 4.31 -5.73
CA VAL A 52 -4.97 4.92 -4.38
C VAL A 52 -4.25 3.96 -3.43
N ARG A 53 -4.61 2.68 -3.43
CA ARG A 53 -3.92 1.66 -2.64
C ARG A 53 -2.45 1.55 -3.01
N ARG A 54 -2.10 1.44 -4.30
CA ARG A 54 -0.69 1.44 -4.72
C ARG A 54 0.07 2.68 -4.24
N ARG A 55 -0.55 3.86 -4.24
CA ARG A 55 0.04 5.09 -3.68
C ARG A 55 0.19 5.03 -2.16
N GLN A 56 -0.78 4.47 -1.44
CA GLN A 56 -0.75 4.33 0.02
C GLN A 56 0.21 3.23 0.49
N SER A 57 0.26 2.09 -0.19
CA SER A 57 1.27 1.05 0.02
C SER A 57 2.67 1.57 -0.29
N ALA A 58 2.80 2.44 -1.29
CA ALA A 58 4.02 3.21 -1.54
C ALA A 58 4.34 4.23 -0.42
N GLY A 59 3.52 4.32 0.64
CA GLY A 59 3.69 5.11 1.86
C GLY A 59 3.95 4.29 3.13
N GLN A 60 3.83 2.95 3.07
CA GLN A 60 3.77 2.03 4.23
C GLN A 60 4.28 0.63 3.85
N ALA A 61 5.47 0.53 3.25
CA ALA A 61 5.96 -0.77 2.79
C ALA A 61 6.29 -1.71 3.96
N LEU A 62 6.59 -1.14 5.14
CA LEU A 62 6.83 -1.90 6.38
C LEU A 62 5.58 -2.07 7.27
N ARG A 63 4.35 -1.74 6.82
CA ARG A 63 3.13 -2.03 7.60
C ARG A 63 2.85 -3.53 7.60
N GLY A 64 3.27 -4.20 8.68
CA GLY A 64 3.26 -5.66 8.79
C GLY A 64 4.65 -6.23 9.00
N ALA A 65 5.69 -5.39 9.01
CA ALA A 65 7.03 -5.83 9.32
C ALA A 65 7.16 -6.28 10.79
N ASP A 66 8.02 -7.28 11.02
CA ASP A 66 8.35 -7.82 12.33
C ASP A 66 8.93 -6.71 13.24
N PRO A 67 8.22 -6.31 14.31
CA PRO A 67 8.65 -5.26 15.21
C PRO A 67 10.01 -5.54 15.86
N GLU A 68 10.35 -6.79 16.15
CA GLU A 68 11.62 -7.16 16.79
C GLU A 68 12.80 -6.95 15.84
N ARG A 69 12.61 -7.31 14.57
CA ARG A 69 13.63 -7.08 13.52
C ARG A 69 13.83 -5.60 13.24
N LEU A 70 12.78 -4.79 13.35
CA LEU A 70 12.87 -3.34 13.20
C LEU A 70 13.48 -2.66 14.43
N ALA A 71 13.30 -3.19 15.64
CA ALA A 71 13.81 -2.59 16.88
C ALA A 71 15.35 -2.48 16.93
N GLY A 72 16.08 -3.33 16.19
CA GLY A 72 17.54 -3.24 16.04
C GLY A 72 18.03 -2.12 15.11
N LEU A 73 17.12 -1.53 14.31
CA LEU A 73 17.43 -0.46 13.37
C LEU A 73 17.19 0.92 14.01
N THR A 74 18.00 1.89 13.62
CA THR A 74 17.74 3.30 13.95
C THR A 74 16.57 3.83 13.12
N ASP A 75 15.91 4.89 13.57
CA ASP A 75 14.82 5.55 12.82
C ASP A 75 15.23 5.89 11.38
N ARG A 76 16.49 6.30 11.21
CA ARG A 76 17.02 6.64 9.89
C ARG A 76 17.18 5.41 9.00
N GLU A 77 17.63 4.29 9.57
CA GLU A 77 17.74 3.01 8.87
C GLU A 77 16.36 2.46 8.51
N VAL A 78 15.36 2.58 9.38
CA VAL A 78 13.97 2.21 9.10
C VAL A 78 13.42 3.04 7.93
N GLN A 79 13.64 4.36 7.92
CA GLN A 79 13.22 5.21 6.79
C GLN A 79 13.89 4.81 5.47
N VAL A 80 15.20 4.51 5.50
CA VAL A 80 15.91 4.03 4.30
C VAL A 80 15.36 2.69 3.84
N LEU A 81 15.16 1.73 4.75
CA LEU A 81 14.64 0.40 4.45
C LEU A 81 13.21 0.44 3.91
N ASP A 82 12.36 1.32 4.43
CA ASP A 82 11.01 1.52 3.91
C ASP A 82 11.02 2.09 2.49
N LEU A 83 11.89 3.07 2.19
CA LEU A 83 12.07 3.55 0.83
C LEU A 83 12.66 2.48 -0.11
N VAL A 84 13.49 1.58 0.43
CA VAL A 84 14.03 0.42 -0.30
C VAL A 84 12.93 -0.56 -0.66
N ALA A 85 12.06 -0.90 0.29
CA ALA A 85 10.89 -1.76 0.10
C ALA A 85 9.89 -1.17 -0.91
N ARG A 86 9.84 0.16 -1.03
CA ARG A 86 9.11 0.88 -2.10
C ARG A 86 9.82 0.86 -3.47
N GLY A 87 10.94 0.15 -3.62
CA GLY A 87 11.68 0.02 -4.87
C GLY A 87 12.52 1.24 -5.26
N ARG A 88 12.78 2.18 -4.35
CA ARG A 88 13.54 3.41 -4.67
C ARG A 88 15.04 3.15 -4.81
N THR A 89 15.66 3.65 -5.87
CA THR A 89 17.13 3.57 -6.04
C THR A 89 17.85 4.43 -5.00
N ASN A 90 19.13 4.14 -4.72
CA ASN A 90 19.91 4.94 -3.76
C ASN A 90 19.94 6.44 -4.11
N ALA A 91 19.98 6.77 -5.40
CA ALA A 91 19.91 8.16 -5.86
C ALA A 91 18.55 8.81 -5.60
N ALA A 92 17.45 8.06 -5.75
CA ALA A 92 16.11 8.57 -5.43
C ALA A 92 15.94 8.78 -3.93
N ILE A 93 16.39 7.81 -3.12
CA ILE A 93 16.38 7.89 -1.66
C ILE A 93 17.20 9.10 -1.20
N ALA A 94 18.42 9.25 -1.72
CA ALA A 94 19.33 10.36 -1.43
C ALA A 94 18.65 11.72 -1.65
N ARG A 95 17.96 11.91 -2.79
CA ARG A 95 17.18 13.12 -3.06
C ARG A 95 16.01 13.33 -2.09
N THR A 96 15.27 12.28 -1.78
CA THR A 96 14.14 12.35 -0.84
C THR A 96 14.59 12.73 0.57
N LEU A 97 15.80 12.31 0.93
CA LEU A 97 16.35 12.39 2.27
C LEU A 97 17.36 13.52 2.45
N ASP A 98 17.59 14.32 1.40
CA ASP A 98 18.57 15.40 1.29
C ASP A 98 19.99 15.01 1.74
N VAL A 99 20.49 13.89 1.20
CA VAL A 99 21.83 13.36 1.48
C VAL A 99 22.48 12.84 0.20
N SER A 100 23.75 12.46 0.27
CA SER A 100 24.44 11.86 -0.88
C SER A 100 24.03 10.40 -1.11
N PRO A 101 24.06 9.88 -2.36
CA PRO A 101 23.88 8.46 -2.65
C PRO A 101 24.86 7.54 -1.89
N ARG A 102 26.07 8.04 -1.61
CA ARG A 102 27.08 7.33 -0.80
C ARG A 102 26.64 7.17 0.65
N THR A 103 25.98 8.17 1.22
CA THR A 103 25.37 8.09 2.56
C THR A 103 24.31 6.99 2.61
N ILE A 104 23.48 6.89 1.57
CA ILE A 104 22.47 5.81 1.47
C ILE A 104 23.12 4.44 1.35
N ALA A 105 24.18 4.30 0.56
CA ALA A 105 24.94 3.05 0.49
C ALA A 105 25.48 2.65 1.88
N LYS A 106 25.97 3.62 2.67
CA LYS A 106 26.45 3.36 4.02
C LYS A 106 25.35 2.93 4.99
N HIS A 107 24.18 3.54 4.92
CA HIS A 107 23.01 3.09 5.69
C HIS A 107 22.62 1.66 5.32
N LEU A 108 22.64 1.29 4.03
CA LEU A 108 22.33 -0.07 3.58
C LEU A 108 23.35 -1.10 4.09
N GLU A 109 24.65 -0.79 4.09
CA GLU A 109 25.66 -1.66 4.70
C GLU A 109 25.36 -1.94 6.18
N HIS A 110 24.96 -0.91 6.93
CA HIS A 110 24.61 -1.07 8.34
C HIS A 110 23.33 -1.88 8.54
N ILE A 111 22.30 -1.63 7.73
CA ILE A 111 21.05 -2.41 7.73
C ILE A 111 21.34 -3.88 7.46
N TYR A 112 22.11 -4.18 6.41
CA TYR A 112 22.44 -5.56 6.02
C TYR A 112 23.17 -6.30 7.14
N ARG A 113 24.13 -5.64 7.79
CA ARG A 113 24.82 -6.21 8.94
C ARG A 113 23.88 -6.46 10.13
N LYS A 114 22.98 -5.52 10.44
CA LYS A 114 22.03 -5.65 11.56
C LYS A 114 20.96 -6.69 11.33
N LEU A 115 20.55 -6.88 10.07
CA LEU A 115 19.55 -7.88 9.66
C LEU A 115 20.19 -9.23 9.28
N GLU A 116 21.52 -9.32 9.30
CA GLU A 116 22.28 -10.52 8.94
C GLU A 116 22.00 -11.02 7.51
N VAL A 117 21.87 -10.09 6.57
CA VAL A 117 21.60 -10.36 5.15
C VAL A 117 22.69 -9.77 4.25
N THR A 118 22.77 -10.23 3.00
CA THR A 118 23.79 -9.78 2.04
C THR A 118 23.21 -9.09 0.81
N SER A 119 21.88 -9.02 0.69
CA SER A 119 21.23 -8.44 -0.47
C SER A 119 20.10 -7.49 -0.11
N ARG A 120 19.86 -6.56 -1.03
CA ARG A 120 18.80 -5.57 -0.95
C ARG A 120 17.41 -6.21 -0.82
N ALA A 121 17.15 -7.25 -1.60
CA ALA A 121 15.88 -7.97 -1.57
C ALA A 121 15.73 -8.75 -0.26
N ALA A 122 16.79 -9.41 0.19
CA ALA A 122 16.80 -10.13 1.47
C ALA A 122 16.53 -9.18 2.65
N ALA A 123 17.07 -7.96 2.65
CA ALA A 123 16.81 -6.98 3.71
C ALA A 123 15.33 -6.59 3.83
N VAL A 124 14.62 -6.51 2.71
CA VAL A 124 13.17 -6.25 2.72
C VAL A 124 12.43 -7.50 3.19
N TYR A 125 12.75 -8.65 2.62
CA TYR A 125 12.13 -9.92 2.98
C TYR A 125 12.32 -10.27 4.47
N GLN A 126 13.48 -9.97 5.04
CA GLN A 126 13.79 -10.30 6.43
C GLN A 126 12.92 -9.57 7.45
N VAL A 127 12.39 -8.40 7.08
CA VAL A 127 11.52 -7.61 7.97
C VAL A 127 10.05 -7.82 7.67
N THR A 128 9.66 -8.31 6.49
CA THR A 128 8.26 -8.58 6.14
C THR A 128 7.91 -10.08 6.27
N PRO A 129 6.74 -10.44 6.81
CA PRO A 129 6.32 -11.84 6.97
C PRO A 129 6.11 -12.58 5.64
#